data_AF-A0A4U0TUN6-F1
#
_entry.id   AF-A0A4U0TUN6-F1
#
_cell.length_a   1.000
_cell.length_b   1.000
_cell.length_c   1.000
_cell.angle_alpha   90.00
_cell.angle_beta   90.00
_cell.angle_gamma   90.00
#
_symmetry.space_group_name_H-M   'P 1'
#
loop_
_entity.id
_entity.type
_entity.pdbx_description
1 polymer ?
#
loop_
_entity_poly.entity_id
_entity_poly.type
_entity_poly.pdbx_seq_one_letter_code
_entity_poly.pdbx_strand_id
1 'polypeptide(L)'
;MAPNVISQRVRRLHFRFATFILFKLFLLFAIEVSRNGQFQWRVTALGHFYNGINEGQEKQASDAYCWVIRALFGYNASAHLAEETHEASVVVAKGMWMSTLSAWLLFIIPFVTIIFFCIEDFDGIINASYANNWAEYLIQMVGPKGAVAILGILWVDPMCATASCFVSAQRVTFAISRDGVLPFSKYLRQLNTN
;
A
#
# COMPACT_ATOMS: atom_id res chain seq x y z
N MET A 1 21.78 18.21 -3.20
CA MET A 1 20.81 17.10 -3.38
C MET A 1 21.20 16.00 -2.42
N ALA A 2 20.28 15.58 -1.56
CA ALA A 2 20.59 14.96 -0.25
C ALA A 2 21.53 13.75 -0.35
N PRO A 3 22.61 13.69 0.45
CA PRO A 3 23.56 12.61 0.43
C PRO A 3 22.88 11.33 0.93
N ASN A 4 23.03 10.26 0.15
CA ASN A 4 22.70 8.91 0.53
C ASN A 4 23.69 8.41 1.60
N VAL A 5 23.59 8.95 2.80
CA VAL A 5 23.89 8.26 4.08
C VAL A 5 22.92 8.83 5.12
N ILE A 6 21.62 8.62 4.91
CA ILE A 6 20.70 8.64 6.05
C ILE A 6 21.21 7.52 6.97
N SER A 7 21.83 7.90 8.08
CA SER A 7 22.34 7.00 9.12
C SER A 7 21.51 5.73 9.22
N GLN A 8 22.14 4.55 9.27
CA GLN A 8 21.43 3.27 9.41
C GLN A 8 20.40 3.29 10.56
N ARG A 9 20.58 4.15 11.56
CA ARG A 9 19.60 4.39 12.64
C ARG A 9 18.34 5.09 12.13
N VAL A 10 18.47 6.13 11.32
CA VAL A 10 17.32 6.89 10.80
C VAL A 10 16.54 6.05 9.79
N ARG A 11 17.21 5.26 8.94
CA ARG A 11 16.52 4.31 8.04
C ARG A 11 15.76 3.23 8.83
N ARG A 12 16.37 2.68 9.88
CA ARG A 12 15.69 1.75 10.79
C ARG A 12 14.52 2.41 11.50
N LEU A 13 14.67 3.66 11.95
CA LEU A 13 13.59 4.41 12.59
C LEU A 13 12.42 4.64 11.64
N HIS A 14 12.69 5.04 10.40
CA HIS A 14 11.70 5.22 9.34
C HIS A 14 10.89 3.95 9.09
N PHE A 15 11.58 2.81 8.89
CA PHE A 15 10.89 1.53 8.71
C PHE A 15 10.08 1.11 9.94
N ARG A 16 10.63 1.27 11.15
CA ARG A 16 9.89 0.97 12.39
C ARG A 16 8.66 1.85 12.55
N PHE A 17 8.77 3.13 12.20
CA PHE A 17 7.67 4.09 12.23
C PHE A 17 6.59 3.72 11.21
N ALA A 18 6.96 3.42 9.97
CA ALA A 18 6.03 2.95 8.93
C ALA A 18 5.30 1.67 9.35
N THR A 19 6.04 0.67 9.81
CA THR A 19 5.46 -0.60 10.28
C THR A 19 4.53 -0.38 11.48
N PHE A 20 4.92 0.48 12.42
CA PHE A 20 4.07 0.82 13.57
C PHE A 20 2.77 1.50 13.15
N ILE A 21 2.82 2.43 12.19
CA ILE A 21 1.62 3.08 11.64
C ILE A 21 0.71 2.05 10.99
N LEU A 22 1.24 1.16 10.14
CA LEU A 22 0.45 0.14 9.46
C LEU A 22 -0.29 -0.77 10.45
N PHE A 23 0.42 -1.31 11.46
CA PHE A 23 -0.19 -2.16 12.48
C PHE A 23 -1.20 -1.39 13.34
N LYS A 24 -0.91 -0.12 13.69
CA LYS A 24 -1.85 0.74 14.42
C LYS A 24 -3.12 0.99 13.61
N LEU A 25 -2.99 1.27 12.31
CA LEU A 25 -4.13 1.52 11.43
C LEU A 25 -5.00 0.27 11.29
N PHE A 26 -4.37 -0.90 11.11
CA PHE A 26 -5.08 -2.18 11.09
C PHE A 26 -5.82 -2.45 12.41
N LEU A 27 -5.16 -2.25 13.56
CA LEU A 27 -5.79 -2.47 14.87
C LEU A 27 -6.91 -1.47 15.14
N LEU A 28 -6.73 -0.19 14.82
CA LEU A 28 -7.77 0.82 14.97
C LEU A 28 -9.00 0.49 14.13
N PHE A 29 -8.78 0.10 12.87
CA PHE A 29 -9.85 -0.34 11.99
C PHE A 29 -10.57 -1.58 12.54
N ALA A 30 -9.84 -2.60 12.97
CA ALA A 30 -10.42 -3.83 13.53
C ALA A 30 -11.19 -3.58 14.85
N ILE A 31 -10.67 -2.73 15.74
CA ILE A 31 -11.34 -2.36 16.99
C ILE A 31 -12.64 -1.62 16.69
N GLU A 32 -12.61 -0.66 15.77
CA GLU A 32 -13.77 0.15 15.47
C GLU A 32 -14.88 -0.65 14.79
N VAL A 33 -14.50 -1.53 13.86
CA VAL A 33 -15.40 -2.53 13.29
C VAL A 33 -15.96 -3.46 14.36
N SER A 34 -15.16 -3.90 15.34
CA SER A 34 -15.67 -4.74 16.42
C SER A 34 -16.66 -4.01 17.35
N ARG A 35 -16.64 -2.68 17.41
CA ARG A 35 -17.51 -1.88 18.28
C ARG A 35 -18.82 -1.51 17.61
N ASN A 36 -18.76 -1.18 16.31
CA ASN A 36 -19.89 -0.62 15.59
C ASN A 36 -20.39 -1.52 14.45
N GLY A 37 -19.58 -2.49 14.00
CA GLY A 37 -19.87 -3.28 12.81
C GLY A 37 -21.00 -4.28 13.05
N GLN A 38 -22.04 -4.19 12.22
CA GLN A 38 -23.02 -5.25 12.07
C GLN A 38 -22.45 -6.31 11.13
N PHE A 39 -22.16 -7.51 11.66
CA PHE A 39 -21.62 -8.60 10.85
C PHE A 39 -22.74 -9.27 10.05
N GLN A 40 -22.59 -9.27 8.72
CA GLN A 40 -23.50 -9.95 7.81
C GLN A 40 -23.33 -11.46 7.87
N TRP A 41 -24.43 -12.19 7.64
CA TRP A 41 -24.40 -13.65 7.56
C TRP A 41 -23.66 -14.13 6.30
N ARG A 42 -22.92 -15.25 6.40
CA ARG A 42 -22.08 -15.83 5.33
C ARG A 42 -22.80 -15.99 3.99
N VAL A 43 -24.08 -16.32 4.02
CA VAL A 43 -24.86 -16.58 2.80
C VAL A 43 -25.19 -15.27 2.06
N THR A 44 -25.45 -14.19 2.79
CA THR A 44 -25.70 -12.87 2.19
C THR A 44 -24.41 -12.25 1.66
N ALA A 45 -23.33 -12.33 2.45
CA ALA A 45 -22.03 -11.77 2.06
C ALA A 45 -21.45 -12.47 0.82
N LEU A 46 -21.37 -13.81 0.82
CA LEU A 46 -20.76 -14.58 -0.28
C LEU A 46 -21.74 -14.92 -1.41
N GLY A 47 -23.04 -14.68 -1.23
CA GLY A 47 -24.08 -15.00 -2.21
C GLY A 47 -24.39 -13.89 -3.22
N HIS A 48 -24.04 -12.64 -2.90
CA HIS A 48 -24.21 -11.50 -3.80
C HIS A 48 -22.91 -11.21 -4.56
N PHE A 49 -22.93 -11.38 -5.88
CA PHE A 49 -21.84 -11.01 -6.78
C PHE A 49 -22.26 -9.80 -7.61
N TYR A 50 -21.61 -8.66 -7.38
CA TYR A 50 -21.80 -7.46 -8.20
C TYR A 50 -20.65 -7.34 -9.20
N ASN A 51 -20.99 -7.40 -10.49
CA ASN A 51 -20.05 -7.26 -11.58
C ASN A 51 -20.09 -5.83 -12.13
N GLY A 52 -19.50 -4.87 -11.41
CA GLY A 52 -19.44 -3.46 -11.80
C GLY A 52 -18.41 -3.14 -12.89
N ILE A 53 -18.21 -4.04 -13.86
CA ILE A 53 -17.22 -3.90 -14.93
C ILE A 53 -17.96 -3.56 -16.23
N ASN A 54 -17.59 -2.44 -16.88
CA ASN A 54 -18.15 -1.93 -18.14
C ASN A 54 -19.61 -1.43 -18.10
N GLU A 55 -20.07 -0.84 -17.00
CA GLU A 55 -21.40 -0.18 -16.97
C GLU A 55 -21.41 1.21 -17.63
N GLY A 56 -20.23 1.82 -17.86
CA GLY A 56 -20.07 3.11 -18.55
C GLY A 56 -19.73 3.00 -20.05
N GLN A 57 -19.79 4.12 -20.78
CA GLN A 57 -19.44 4.19 -22.22
C GLN A 57 -17.97 3.85 -22.53
N GLU A 58 -17.07 3.99 -21.55
CA GLU A 58 -15.66 3.64 -21.68
C GLU A 58 -15.32 2.36 -20.91
N LYS A 59 -14.54 1.47 -21.53
CA LYS A 59 -13.99 0.28 -20.88
C LYS A 59 -12.93 0.69 -19.87
N GLN A 60 -13.34 0.87 -18.62
CA GLN A 60 -12.44 1.15 -17.51
C GLN A 60 -12.15 -0.12 -16.72
N ALA A 61 -10.90 -0.28 -16.28
CA ALA A 61 -10.57 -1.29 -15.29
C ALA A 61 -11.31 -0.99 -13.98
N SER A 62 -11.94 -1.99 -13.38
CA SER A 62 -12.61 -1.83 -12.09
C SER A 62 -11.62 -1.31 -11.04
N ASP A 63 -12.04 -0.36 -10.21
CA ASP A 63 -11.21 0.17 -9.12
C ASP A 63 -10.65 -0.99 -8.26
N ALA A 64 -11.48 -1.97 -7.94
CA ALA A 64 -11.07 -3.18 -7.22
C ALA A 64 -9.94 -3.96 -7.92
N TYR A 65 -9.95 -4.01 -9.25
CA TYR A 65 -8.88 -4.65 -10.02
C TYR A 65 -7.56 -3.86 -9.94
N CYS A 66 -7.62 -2.54 -10.01
CA CYS A 66 -6.46 -1.66 -9.83
C CYS A 66 -5.85 -1.81 -8.42
N TRP A 67 -6.69 -1.94 -7.38
CA TRP A 67 -6.25 -2.22 -6.01
C TRP A 67 -5.53 -3.57 -5.89
N VAL A 68 -6.05 -4.63 -6.50
CA VAL A 68 -5.42 -5.96 -6.50
C VAL A 68 -4.06 -5.92 -7.22
N ILE A 69 -3.97 -5.27 -8.38
CA ILE A 69 -2.68 -5.12 -9.09
C ILE A 69 -1.67 -4.37 -8.22
N ARG A 70 -2.10 -3.29 -7.57
CA ARG A 70 -1.22 -2.49 -6.70
C ARG A 70 -0.66 -3.30 -5.54
N ALA A 71 -1.45 -4.21 -4.96
CA ALA A 71 -0.97 -5.12 -3.92
C ALA A 71 0.12 -6.09 -4.43
N LEU A 72 0.08 -6.44 -5.72
CA LEU A 72 1.08 -7.30 -6.34
C LEU A 72 2.37 -6.56 -6.71
N PHE A 73 2.36 -5.26 -6.99
CA PHE A 73 3.56 -4.57 -7.51
C PHE A 73 4.76 -4.46 -6.54
N GLY A 74 4.60 -4.77 -5.25
CA GLY A 74 5.62 -4.57 -4.22
C GLY A 74 6.76 -5.61 -4.16
N TYR A 75 6.67 -6.76 -4.83
CA TYR A 75 7.62 -7.87 -4.61
C TYR A 75 9.05 -7.59 -5.09
N ASN A 76 9.24 -6.72 -6.09
CA ASN A 76 10.54 -6.45 -6.71
C ASN A 76 11.49 -5.60 -5.85
N ALA A 77 11.01 -4.99 -4.76
CA ALA A 77 11.85 -4.17 -3.89
C ALA A 77 13.05 -4.95 -3.32
N SER A 78 12.86 -6.25 -3.07
CA SER A 78 13.91 -7.14 -2.55
C SER A 78 15.04 -7.38 -3.56
N ALA A 79 14.73 -7.38 -4.86
CA ALA A 79 15.71 -7.57 -5.92
C ALA A 79 16.67 -6.38 -6.05
N HIS A 80 16.18 -5.16 -5.83
CA HIS A 80 17.02 -3.95 -5.83
C HIS A 80 18.03 -3.90 -4.67
N LEU A 81 17.77 -4.65 -3.58
CA LEU A 81 18.67 -4.74 -2.44
C LEU A 81 19.66 -5.91 -2.56
N ALA A 82 19.57 -6.71 -3.62
CA ALA A 82 20.42 -7.88 -3.83
C ALA A 82 21.91 -7.51 -3.84
N GLU A 83 22.27 -6.34 -4.40
CA GLU A 83 23.66 -5.85 -4.47
C GLU A 83 24.29 -5.59 -3.08
N GLU A 84 23.47 -5.30 -2.06
CA GLU A 84 23.93 -5.02 -0.69
C GLU A 84 23.85 -6.27 0.22
N THR A 85 23.46 -7.44 -0.32
CA THR A 85 23.14 -8.64 0.48
C THR A 85 24.17 -9.75 0.27
N HIS A 86 24.72 -10.29 1.37
CA HIS A 86 25.56 -11.49 1.32
C HIS A 86 24.70 -12.71 0.94
N GLU A 87 25.16 -13.55 0.00
CA GLU A 87 24.36 -14.67 -0.55
C GLU A 87 23.02 -14.24 -1.15
N ALA A 88 23.05 -13.23 -2.04
CA ALA A 88 21.86 -12.63 -2.63
C ALA A 88 20.87 -13.63 -3.23
N SER A 89 21.31 -14.70 -3.90
CA SER A 89 20.42 -15.67 -4.55
C SER A 89 19.44 -16.36 -3.58
N VAL A 90 19.93 -16.78 -2.41
CA VAL A 90 19.11 -17.50 -1.41
C VAL A 90 18.39 -16.52 -0.50
N VAL A 91 19.09 -15.49 -0.02
CA VAL A 91 18.56 -14.54 0.96
C VAL A 91 17.46 -13.68 0.35
N VAL A 92 17.63 -13.19 -0.88
CA VAL A 92 16.60 -12.39 -1.56
C VAL A 92 15.37 -13.24 -1.87
N ALA A 93 15.54 -14.45 -2.40
CA ALA A 93 14.43 -15.36 -2.68
C ALA A 93 13.62 -15.67 -1.41
N LYS A 94 14.30 -16.03 -0.32
CA LYS A 94 13.65 -16.28 0.97
C LYS A 94 12.95 -15.03 1.53
N GLY A 95 13.57 -13.86 1.39
CA GLY A 95 13.00 -12.58 1.80
C GLY A 95 11.71 -12.24 1.05
N MET A 96 11.68 -12.47 -0.27
CA MET A 96 10.49 -12.29 -1.10
C MET A 96 9.33 -13.20 -0.67
N TRP A 97 9.61 -14.49 -0.45
CA TRP A 97 8.59 -15.43 0.01
C TRP A 97 8.07 -15.08 1.40
N MET A 98 8.96 -14.80 2.35
CA MET A 98 8.56 -14.48 3.73
C MET A 98 7.79 -13.16 3.83
N SER A 99 8.19 -12.13 3.09
CA SER A 99 7.47 -10.85 3.04
C SER A 99 6.10 -10.99 2.39
N THR A 100 5.99 -11.75 1.29
CA THR A 100 4.72 -11.99 0.62
C THR A 100 3.78 -12.79 1.51
N LEU A 101 4.23 -13.91 2.07
CA LEU A 101 3.41 -14.75 2.94
C LEU A 101 2.95 -14.01 4.20
N SER A 102 3.85 -13.24 4.84
CA SER A 102 3.48 -12.47 6.03
C SER A 102 2.48 -11.35 5.71
N ALA A 103 2.62 -10.64 4.59
CA ALA A 103 1.65 -9.63 4.17
C ALA A 103 0.27 -10.24 3.87
N TRP A 104 0.23 -11.40 3.20
CA TRP A 104 -1.01 -12.10 2.90
C TRP A 104 -1.74 -12.55 4.17
N LEU A 105 -1.02 -13.23 5.07
CA LEU A 105 -1.59 -13.82 6.27
C LEU A 105 -1.97 -12.76 7.33
N LEU A 106 -1.12 -11.75 7.53
CA LEU A 106 -1.32 -10.78 8.63
C LEU A 106 -2.19 -9.59 8.23
N PHE A 107 -2.27 -9.26 6.93
CA PHE A 107 -2.94 -8.05 6.49
C PHE A 107 -4.03 -8.31 5.46
N ILE A 108 -3.72 -8.91 4.30
CA ILE A 108 -4.67 -9.02 3.19
C ILE A 108 -5.88 -9.88 3.56
N ILE A 109 -5.67 -11.11 4.05
CA ILE A 109 -6.75 -12.03 4.40
C ILE A 109 -7.69 -11.43 5.46
N PRO A 110 -7.19 -10.94 6.62
CA PRO A 110 -8.10 -10.39 7.62
C PRO A 110 -8.74 -9.07 7.16
N PHE A 111 -8.04 -8.22 6.41
CA PHE A 111 -8.61 -6.97 5.88
C PHE A 111 -9.77 -7.23 4.91
N VAL A 112 -9.58 -8.13 3.95
CA VAL A 112 -10.63 -8.51 2.99
C VAL A 112 -11.80 -9.18 3.71
N THR A 113 -11.52 -10.07 4.67
CA THR A 113 -12.57 -10.73 5.46
C THR A 113 -13.40 -9.68 6.23
N ILE A 114 -12.74 -8.74 6.91
CA ILE A 114 -13.45 -7.67 7.63
C ILE A 114 -14.34 -6.86 6.68
N ILE A 115 -13.81 -6.43 5.54
CA ILE A 115 -14.60 -5.65 4.57
C ILE A 115 -15.83 -6.44 4.13
N PHE A 116 -15.63 -7.69 3.71
CA PHE A 116 -16.69 -8.49 3.11
C PHE A 116 -17.83 -8.81 4.09
N PHE A 117 -17.50 -9.01 5.37
CA PHE A 117 -18.49 -9.34 6.40
C PHE A 117 -19.13 -8.12 7.06
N CYS A 118 -18.53 -6.93 6.93
CA CYS A 118 -19.03 -5.75 7.61
C CYS A 118 -19.81 -4.79 6.70
N ILE A 119 -19.78 -4.94 5.37
CA ILE A 119 -20.59 -4.09 4.47
C ILE A 119 -22.08 -4.16 4.86
N GLU A 120 -22.68 -2.99 5.14
CA GLU A 120 -24.11 -2.87 5.49
C GLU A 120 -24.95 -2.47 4.27
N ASP A 121 -24.59 -1.41 3.56
CA ASP A 121 -25.30 -0.92 2.37
C ASP A 121 -24.35 -0.75 1.17
N PHE A 122 -24.35 -1.76 0.30
CA PHE A 122 -23.49 -1.79 -0.88
C PHE A 122 -23.93 -0.80 -1.96
N ASP A 123 -25.24 -0.62 -2.17
CA ASP A 123 -25.78 0.28 -3.19
C ASP A 123 -25.55 1.74 -2.79
N GLY A 124 -25.59 2.05 -1.50
CA GLY A 124 -25.21 3.34 -0.95
C GLY A 124 -23.73 3.68 -1.20
N ILE A 125 -22.82 2.69 -1.09
CA ILE A 125 -21.39 2.89 -1.32
C ILE A 125 -21.08 3.20 -2.79
N ILE A 126 -21.73 2.51 -3.73
CA ILE A 126 -21.48 2.70 -5.17
C ILE A 126 -22.07 4.01 -5.67
N ASN A 127 -23.26 4.38 -5.19
CA ASN A 127 -23.95 5.60 -5.62
C ASN A 127 -23.49 6.84 -4.85
N ALA A 128 -22.57 6.70 -3.89
CA ALA A 128 -22.08 7.81 -3.11
C ALA A 128 -21.34 8.85 -3.98
N SER A 129 -21.58 10.12 -3.69
CA SER A 129 -20.94 11.24 -4.41
C SER A 129 -19.45 11.44 -4.06
N TYR A 130 -18.87 10.59 -3.22
CA TYR A 130 -17.48 10.74 -2.80
C TYR A 130 -16.51 10.25 -3.90
N ALA A 131 -15.40 10.96 -4.06
CA ALA A 131 -14.35 10.59 -5.04
C ALA A 131 -13.66 9.24 -4.73
N ASN A 132 -13.89 8.70 -3.53
CA ASN A 132 -13.34 7.42 -3.11
C ASN A 132 -14.42 6.64 -2.35
N ASN A 133 -14.87 5.52 -2.91
CA ASN A 133 -15.87 4.63 -2.31
C ASN A 133 -15.44 4.09 -0.94
N TRP A 134 -14.13 4.06 -0.67
CA TRP A 134 -13.57 3.73 0.64
C TRP A 134 -13.97 4.73 1.73
N ALA A 135 -14.14 6.00 1.39
CA ALA A 135 -14.54 7.02 2.36
C ALA A 135 -15.98 6.79 2.85
N GLU A 136 -16.90 6.45 1.94
CA GLU A 136 -18.29 6.13 2.29
C GLU A 136 -18.36 4.88 3.16
N TYR A 137 -17.62 3.84 2.79
CA TYR A 137 -17.53 2.61 3.57
C TYR A 137 -17.07 2.88 5.01
N LEU A 138 -16.05 3.71 5.21
CA LEU A 138 -15.58 4.07 6.55
C LEU A 138 -16.60 4.89 7.33
N ILE A 139 -17.37 5.77 6.67
CA ILE A 139 -18.42 6.56 7.33
C ILE A 139 -19.53 5.64 7.83
N GLN A 140 -19.92 4.63 7.04
CA GLN A 140 -20.94 3.66 7.43
C GLN A 140 -20.48 2.82 8.64
N MET A 141 -19.21 2.37 8.67
CA MET A 141 -18.68 1.55 9.77
C MET A 141 -18.40 2.32 11.06
N VAL A 142 -17.81 3.51 10.95
CA VAL A 142 -17.14 4.22 12.05
C VAL A 142 -17.81 5.57 12.38
N GLY A 143 -18.66 6.05 11.48
CA GLY A 143 -19.16 7.41 11.50
C GLY A 143 -18.17 8.43 10.95
N PRO A 144 -18.63 9.67 10.69
CA PRO A 144 -17.88 10.67 9.93
C PRO A 144 -16.59 11.13 10.63
N LYS A 145 -16.59 11.24 11.97
CA LYS A 145 -15.42 11.73 12.72
C LYS A 145 -14.29 10.71 12.73
N GLY A 146 -14.59 9.42 12.93
CA GLY A 146 -13.56 8.39 12.93
C GLY A 146 -13.11 8.03 11.50
N ALA A 147 -13.99 8.12 10.50
CA ALA A 147 -13.61 7.99 9.09
C ALA A 147 -12.55 9.02 8.69
N VAL A 148 -12.73 10.31 9.06
CA VAL A 148 -11.74 11.37 8.79
C VAL A 148 -10.41 11.09 9.50
N ALA A 149 -10.44 10.62 10.76
CA ALA A 149 -9.23 10.29 11.49
C ALA A 149 -8.44 9.13 10.84
N ILE A 150 -9.13 8.07 10.43
CA ILE A 150 -8.53 6.91 9.75
C ILE A 150 -7.97 7.34 8.38
N LEU A 151 -8.73 8.10 7.59
CA LEU A 151 -8.28 8.61 6.30
C LEU A 151 -7.06 9.55 6.43
N GLY A 152 -7.02 10.38 7.48
CA GLY A 152 -5.88 11.25 7.76
C GLY A 152 -4.59 10.47 8.03
N ILE A 153 -4.66 9.42 8.85
CA ILE A 153 -3.51 8.53 9.11
C ILE A 153 -3.15 7.74 7.85
N LEU A 154 -4.16 7.26 7.11
CA LEU A 154 -3.99 6.57 5.84
C LEU A 154 -3.34 7.45 4.78
N TRP A 155 -3.36 8.77 4.90
CA TRP A 155 -2.66 9.66 3.97
C TRP A 155 -1.15 9.74 4.27
N VAL A 156 -0.77 9.65 5.55
CA VAL A 156 0.64 9.71 5.98
C VAL A 156 1.41 8.43 5.63
N ASP A 157 0.77 7.27 5.73
CA ASP A 157 1.41 5.97 5.48
C ASP A 157 1.94 5.79 4.03
N PRO A 158 1.14 6.04 2.96
CA PRO A 158 1.61 5.99 1.58
C PRO A 158 2.68 7.04 1.29
N MET A 159 2.64 8.22 1.91
CA MET A 159 3.70 9.23 1.73
C MET A 159 5.06 8.69 2.21
N CYS A 160 5.06 7.95 3.32
CA CYS A 160 6.25 7.27 3.86
C CYS A 160 6.78 6.19 2.91
N ALA A 161 5.88 5.40 2.31
CA ALA A 161 6.23 4.40 1.29
C ALA A 161 6.77 5.05 0.01
N THR A 162 6.09 6.09 -0.49
CA THR A 162 6.48 6.84 -1.69
C THR A 162 7.85 7.51 -1.53
N ALA A 163 8.13 8.09 -0.36
CA ALA A 163 9.47 8.64 -0.05
C ALA A 163 10.56 7.57 -0.17
N SER A 164 10.28 6.34 0.26
CA SER A 164 11.22 5.22 0.16
C SER A 164 11.46 4.79 -1.29
N CYS A 165 10.40 4.79 -2.13
CA CYS A 165 10.52 4.52 -3.56
C CYS A 165 11.36 5.59 -4.28
N PHE A 166 11.21 6.87 -3.94
CA PHE A 166 12.02 7.94 -4.52
C PHE A 166 13.51 7.76 -4.22
N VAL A 167 13.87 7.36 -3.00
CA VAL A 167 15.27 7.09 -2.64
C VAL A 167 15.85 5.92 -3.44
N SER A 168 15.06 4.86 -3.67
CA SER A 168 15.49 3.73 -4.52
C SER A 168 15.61 4.13 -6.00
N ALA A 169 14.65 4.90 -6.52
CA ALA A 169 14.66 5.36 -7.91
C ALA A 169 15.91 6.19 -8.23
N GLN A 170 16.33 7.07 -7.30
CA GLN A 170 17.54 7.88 -7.46
C GLN A 170 18.80 7.04 -7.69
N ARG A 171 18.92 5.86 -7.06
CA ARG A 171 20.07 4.95 -7.23
C ARG A 171 20.14 4.39 -8.64
N VAL A 172 18.99 3.95 -9.15
CA VAL A 172 18.87 3.41 -10.51
C VAL A 172 19.12 4.51 -11.54
N THR A 173 18.52 5.69 -11.36
CA THR A 173 18.75 6.85 -12.25
C THR A 173 20.22 7.25 -12.27
N PHE A 174 20.91 7.25 -11.12
CA PHE A 174 22.34 7.55 -11.06
C PHE A 174 23.18 6.52 -11.84
N ALA A 175 22.93 5.23 -11.65
CA ALA A 175 23.64 4.16 -12.36
C ALA A 175 23.46 4.27 -13.88
N ILE A 176 22.24 4.49 -14.36
CA ILE A 176 21.96 4.64 -15.80
C ILE A 176 22.59 5.93 -16.35
N SER A 177 22.61 7.01 -15.56
CA SER A 177 23.26 8.27 -15.97
C SER A 177 24.79 8.13 -16.11
N ARG A 178 25.43 7.27 -15.29
CA ARG A 178 26.86 6.95 -15.39
C ARG A 178 27.19 6.30 -16.72
N ASP A 179 26.30 5.45 -17.21
CA ASP A 179 26.46 4.68 -18.45
C ASP A 179 26.11 5.52 -19.71
N GLY A 180 25.73 6.80 -19.53
CA GLY A 180 25.54 7.76 -20.63
C GLY A 180 24.23 7.63 -21.39
N VAL A 181 23.31 6.77 -20.94
CA VAL A 181 22.06 6.42 -21.64
C VAL A 181 20.99 7.53 -21.52
N LEU A 182 21.04 8.36 -20.48
CA LEU A 182 20.03 9.40 -20.24
C LEU A 182 20.36 10.74 -20.92
N PRO A 183 19.36 11.45 -21.47
CA PRO A 183 19.52 12.85 -21.84
C PRO A 183 19.86 13.65 -20.56
N PHE A 184 20.84 14.56 -20.64
CA PHE A 184 21.41 15.30 -19.49
C PHE A 184 22.20 14.47 -18.47
N SER A 185 22.76 13.32 -18.87
CA SER A 185 23.65 12.47 -18.04
C SER A 185 24.75 13.23 -17.29
N LYS A 186 25.30 14.31 -17.87
CA LYS A 186 26.33 15.16 -17.23
C LYS A 186 25.87 15.84 -15.93
N TYR A 187 24.58 16.18 -15.80
CA TYR A 187 24.02 16.77 -14.58
C TYR A 187 23.59 15.69 -13.58
N LEU A 188 23.01 14.59 -14.07
CA LEU A 188 22.49 13.50 -13.24
C LEU A 188 23.60 12.63 -12.61
N ARG A 189 24.81 12.62 -13.19
CA ARG A 189 25.99 11.90 -12.68
C ARG A 189 26.70 12.63 -11.52
N GLN A 190 26.31 13.86 -11.17
CA GLN A 190 27.00 14.59 -10.10
C GLN A 190 26.58 14.09 -8.72
N LEU A 191 27.51 13.46 -7.99
CA LEU A 191 27.36 13.17 -6.57
C LEU A 191 27.84 14.38 -5.77
N ASN A 192 27.06 14.80 -4.77
CA ASN A 192 27.50 15.83 -3.83
C ASN A 192 28.49 15.21 -2.83
N THR A 193 29.76 15.60 -2.91
CA THR A 193 30.80 15.20 -1.95
C THR A 193 30.67 16.09 -0.70
N ASN A 194 29.92 15.63 0.29
CA ASN A 194 29.96 16.13 1.66
C ASN A 194 29.80 14.96 2.62
#